data_AF-A0A8S3F052-F1
#
_entry.id   AF-A0A8S3F052-F1
#
_cell.length_a   1.000
_cell.length_b   1.000
_cell.length_c   1.000
_cell.angle_alpha   90.00
_cell.angle_beta   90.00
_cell.angle_gamma   90.00
#
_symmetry.space_group_name_H-M   'P 1'
#
loop_
_entity.id
_entity.type
_entity.pdbx_description
1 polymer ?
#
loop_
_entity_poly.entity_id
_entity_poly.type
_entity_poly.pdbx_seq_one_letter_code
_entity_poly.pdbx_strand_id
1 'polypeptide(L)'
;MERVLHTVNYPHLYSLTLIDFPEEVLLNYLTSNTILRKLLIEQITCLKIDVQDRPKEPSPETLAAMFALIVSLCKRLIKLSFCQLFHRSTLCNFELSTTNFKSSTLIALKINVKTFDDCLYLLDGRFNCLSTLIIGVQIISNTPGTIDNTKKLPKLKHFSLTSYPHLFVYDNLIIPLLRRMINLEELILYLSIIRSNKNYIDGSELYDDILIYMPRLNNFTFNIHTNVDKNNLEIAFSSNEDIQRSFSRKEYGPVASHIENFTRENKRRCHSYSLPYEFKSRCHIYSLPYQFKSLHLLNNSFQSGIFDNVQSLIMTDFCPFEHNFFNVISQSFPVLEKLGIINDEPQKDKQQSTPLIIFSHLIYLDLHGAHANYAEQFLVDKHCHLPCLLDLKIGYESLVLVTNNFTNDATRLTC
;
A
#
# COMPACT_ATOMS: atom_id res chain seq x y z
N MET A 1 -30.10 6.23 12.34
CA MET A 1 -29.59 4.88 12.00
C MET A 1 -30.57 4.24 11.01
N GLU A 2 -30.70 4.91 9.86
CA GLU A 2 -31.75 4.72 8.84
C GLU A 2 -31.23 5.21 7.46
N ARG A 3 -29.89 5.34 7.32
CA ARG A 3 -29.26 6.14 6.25
C ARG A 3 -28.78 5.36 5.02
N VAL A 4 -29.03 4.05 4.89
CA VAL A 4 -28.42 3.28 3.75
C VAL A 4 -29.38 2.35 3.00
N LEU A 5 -30.67 2.28 3.33
CA LEU A 5 -31.61 1.56 2.46
C LEU A 5 -32.88 2.39 2.27
N HIS A 6 -32.81 3.37 1.36
CA HIS A 6 -34.01 3.69 0.59
C HIS A 6 -34.36 2.44 -0.23
N THR A 7 -35.21 1.58 0.32
CA THR A 7 -35.89 0.51 -0.42
C THR A 7 -36.90 1.15 -1.36
N VAL A 8 -36.40 1.79 -2.41
CA VAL A 8 -37.18 2.01 -3.62
C VAL A 8 -37.14 0.70 -4.39
N ASN A 9 -38.30 0.24 -4.84
CA ASN A 9 -38.49 -0.95 -5.63
C ASN A 9 -37.78 -0.75 -6.98
N TYR A 10 -36.46 -0.98 -7.02
CA TYR A 10 -35.66 -0.88 -8.25
C TYR A 10 -35.65 -2.26 -8.91
N PRO A 11 -36.36 -2.47 -10.04
CA PRO A 11 -36.31 -3.73 -10.78
C PRO A 11 -34.92 -4.07 -11.38
N HIS A 12 -33.90 -3.23 -11.16
CA HIS A 12 -32.61 -3.26 -11.86
C HIS A 12 -31.42 -2.82 -10.98
N LEU A 13 -31.40 -3.19 -9.69
CA LEU A 13 -30.24 -2.87 -8.86
C LEU A 13 -29.08 -3.83 -9.19
N TYR A 14 -28.15 -3.38 -10.02
CA TYR A 14 -26.99 -4.17 -10.45
C TYR A 14 -25.75 -3.95 -9.57
N SER A 15 -25.68 -2.82 -8.86
CA SER A 15 -24.55 -2.45 -8.01
C SER A 15 -25.01 -2.04 -6.62
N LEU A 16 -24.36 -2.58 -5.59
CA LEU A 16 -24.58 -2.21 -4.19
C LEU A 16 -23.26 -1.78 -3.56
N THR A 17 -23.26 -0.61 -2.91
CA THR A 17 -22.15 -0.15 -2.07
C THR A 17 -22.62 -0.10 -0.63
N LEU A 18 -22.00 -0.91 0.22
CA LEU A 18 -22.23 -0.89 1.66
C LEU A 18 -21.12 -0.05 2.30
N ILE A 19 -21.53 1.03 2.98
CA ILE A 19 -20.63 1.97 3.68
C ILE A 19 -21.01 1.91 5.15
N ASP A 20 -20.02 1.81 6.03
CA ASP A 20 -20.17 1.91 7.49
C ASP A 20 -21.09 0.86 8.13
N PHE A 21 -21.10 -0.36 7.57
CA PHE A 21 -21.81 -1.48 8.18
C PHE A 21 -20.92 -2.23 9.18
N PRO A 22 -21.31 -2.36 10.46
CA PRO A 22 -20.64 -3.31 11.35
C PRO A 22 -20.73 -4.72 10.75
N GLU A 23 -19.65 -5.49 10.76
CA GLU A 23 -19.55 -6.78 10.08
C GLU A 23 -20.50 -7.81 10.68
N GLU A 24 -20.62 -7.84 12.01
CA GLU A 24 -21.60 -8.68 12.71
C GLU A 24 -23.05 -8.30 12.33
N VAL A 25 -23.31 -7.00 12.20
CA VAL A 25 -24.63 -6.50 11.78
C VAL A 25 -24.89 -6.87 10.33
N LEU A 26 -23.90 -6.72 9.44
CA LEU A 26 -24.01 -7.12 8.05
C LEU A 26 -24.24 -8.63 7.94
N LEU A 27 -23.49 -9.45 8.66
CA LEU A 27 -23.66 -10.90 8.69
C LEU A 27 -25.06 -11.28 9.16
N ASN A 28 -25.53 -10.69 10.27
CA ASN A 28 -26.90 -10.90 10.78
C ASN A 28 -27.96 -10.42 9.78
N TYR A 29 -27.70 -9.33 9.07
CA TYR A 29 -28.62 -8.78 8.08
C TYR A 29 -28.68 -9.66 6.82
N LEU A 30 -27.54 -10.20 6.38
CA LEU A 30 -27.45 -11.16 5.28
C LEU A 30 -28.16 -12.49 5.59
N THR A 31 -28.15 -12.93 6.85
CA THR A 31 -28.81 -14.18 7.27
C THR A 31 -30.30 -13.98 7.55
N SER A 32 -30.71 -12.85 8.11
CA SER A 32 -32.05 -12.65 8.67
C SER A 32 -32.99 -11.81 7.79
N ASN A 33 -32.48 -10.95 6.90
CA ASN A 33 -33.32 -10.07 6.09
C ASN A 33 -33.74 -10.73 4.76
N THR A 34 -35.01 -11.14 4.66
CA THR A 34 -35.56 -11.83 3.48
C THR A 34 -35.54 -10.96 2.21
N ILE A 35 -35.73 -9.65 2.33
CA ILE A 35 -35.76 -8.71 1.19
C ILE A 35 -34.35 -8.51 0.64
N LEU A 36 -33.37 -8.16 1.48
CA LEU A 36 -32.00 -7.98 1.03
C LEU A 36 -31.43 -9.29 0.47
N ARG A 37 -31.72 -10.42 1.12
CA ARG A 37 -31.30 -11.73 0.63
C ARG A 37 -31.87 -12.02 -0.76
N LYS A 38 -33.14 -11.70 -1.02
CA LYS A 38 -33.73 -11.83 -2.35
C LYS A 38 -33.04 -10.93 -3.38
N LEU A 39 -32.79 -9.66 -3.03
CA LEU A 39 -32.06 -8.72 -3.91
C LEU A 39 -30.65 -9.22 -4.24
N LEU A 40 -29.89 -9.67 -3.24
CA LEU A 40 -28.54 -10.21 -3.40
C LEU A 40 -28.50 -11.46 -4.27
N ILE A 41 -29.47 -12.37 -4.10
CA ILE A 41 -29.55 -13.61 -4.88
C ILE A 41 -29.90 -13.31 -6.35
N GLU A 42 -30.87 -12.42 -6.59
CA GLU A 42 -31.52 -12.29 -7.91
C GLU A 42 -30.93 -11.18 -8.79
N GLN A 43 -30.41 -10.10 -8.20
CA GLN A 43 -30.16 -8.86 -8.93
C GLN A 43 -28.71 -8.35 -8.87
N ILE A 44 -28.03 -8.52 -7.74
CA ILE A 44 -26.70 -7.92 -7.55
C ILE A 44 -25.63 -8.61 -8.42
N THR A 45 -24.98 -7.82 -9.28
CA THR A 45 -23.85 -8.25 -10.10
C THR A 45 -22.53 -7.58 -9.68
N CYS A 46 -22.59 -6.44 -9.00
CA CYS A 46 -21.44 -5.73 -8.45
C CYS A 46 -21.67 -5.41 -6.97
N LEU A 47 -20.74 -5.81 -6.11
CA LEU A 47 -20.80 -5.50 -4.68
C LEU A 47 -19.49 -4.85 -4.23
N LYS A 48 -19.59 -3.64 -3.68
CA LYS A 48 -18.50 -2.95 -3.00
C LYS A 48 -18.83 -2.87 -1.51
N ILE A 49 -17.92 -3.30 -0.67
CA ILE A 49 -18.04 -3.21 0.79
C ILE A 49 -16.90 -2.33 1.26
N ASP A 50 -17.25 -1.13 1.76
CA ASP A 50 -16.31 -0.18 2.35
C ASP A 50 -16.34 -0.38 3.87
N VAL A 51 -15.26 -0.93 4.42
CA VAL A 51 -15.15 -1.16 5.84
C VAL A 51 -14.38 0.03 6.42
N GLN A 52 -15.01 0.87 7.23
CA GLN A 52 -14.31 2.00 7.85
C GLN A 52 -13.43 1.55 9.03
N ASP A 53 -12.46 2.41 9.35
CA ASP A 53 -11.58 2.26 10.50
C ASP A 53 -12.40 2.34 11.80
N ARG A 54 -12.55 1.21 12.51
CA ARG A 54 -13.31 1.12 13.74
C ARG A 54 -12.39 0.72 14.90
N PRO A 55 -12.66 1.22 16.12
CA PRO A 55 -11.84 0.92 17.30
C PRO A 55 -11.86 -0.56 17.71
N LYS A 56 -12.77 -1.38 17.15
CA LYS A 56 -12.84 -2.81 17.40
C LYS A 56 -12.82 -3.55 16.05
N GLU A 57 -11.71 -4.21 15.77
CA GLU A 57 -11.52 -5.02 14.58
C GLU A 57 -12.50 -6.21 14.57
N PRO A 58 -13.19 -6.48 13.45
CA PRO A 58 -13.87 -7.75 13.28
C PRO A 58 -12.84 -8.88 13.30
N SER A 59 -13.21 -10.04 13.87
CA SER A 59 -12.31 -11.18 13.83
C SER A 59 -12.10 -11.66 12.38
N PRO A 60 -10.89 -12.13 12.01
CA PRO A 60 -10.63 -12.70 10.68
C PRO A 60 -11.63 -13.79 10.26
N GLU A 61 -12.11 -14.58 11.21
CA GLU A 61 -13.12 -15.64 10.98
C GLU A 61 -14.48 -15.05 10.62
N THR A 62 -14.87 -13.93 11.24
CA THR A 62 -16.12 -13.23 10.94
C THR A 62 -16.10 -12.68 9.52
N LEU A 63 -14.97 -12.10 9.12
CA LEU A 63 -14.75 -11.64 7.74
C LEU A 63 -14.79 -12.80 6.75
N ALA A 64 -14.12 -13.91 7.04
CA ALA A 64 -14.13 -15.10 6.20
C ALA A 64 -15.54 -15.71 6.05
N ALA A 65 -16.31 -15.78 7.15
CA ALA A 65 -17.70 -16.25 7.12
C ALA A 65 -18.59 -15.32 6.28
N MET A 66 -18.44 -14.01 6.44
CA MET A 66 -19.14 -13.01 5.63
C MET A 66 -18.80 -13.15 4.15
N PHE A 67 -17.51 -13.31 3.80
CA PHE A 67 -17.06 -13.55 2.44
C PHE A 67 -17.70 -14.79 1.83
N ALA A 68 -17.63 -15.92 2.54
CA ALA A 68 -18.20 -17.18 2.08
C ALA A 68 -19.73 -17.08 1.89
N LEU A 69 -20.41 -16.37 2.79
CA LEU A 69 -21.85 -16.13 2.70
C LEU A 69 -22.20 -15.27 1.47
N ILE A 70 -21.48 -14.18 1.23
CA ILE A 70 -21.69 -13.32 0.05
C ILE A 70 -21.49 -14.10 -1.25
N VAL A 71 -20.38 -14.83 -1.37
CA VAL A 71 -20.07 -15.60 -2.57
C VAL A 71 -21.10 -16.71 -2.82
N SER A 72 -21.61 -17.34 -1.76
CA SER A 72 -22.61 -18.41 -1.88
C SER A 72 -24.02 -17.90 -2.17
N LEU A 73 -24.41 -16.75 -1.61
CA LEU A 73 -25.73 -16.15 -1.83
C LEU A 73 -25.84 -15.47 -3.19
N CYS A 74 -24.84 -14.68 -3.58
CA CYS A 74 -24.90 -13.83 -4.77
C CYS A 74 -24.51 -14.61 -6.03
N LYS A 75 -25.39 -15.51 -6.50
CA LYS A 75 -25.12 -16.38 -7.67
C LYS A 75 -24.79 -15.62 -8.95
N ARG A 76 -25.23 -14.37 -9.08
CA ARG A 76 -25.00 -13.48 -10.24
C ARG A 76 -23.83 -12.51 -10.05
N LEU A 77 -23.09 -12.60 -8.94
CA LEU A 77 -22.01 -11.67 -8.63
C LEU A 77 -20.86 -11.79 -9.63
N ILE A 78 -20.61 -10.71 -10.36
CA ILE A 78 -19.54 -10.56 -11.36
C ILE A 78 -18.33 -9.86 -10.74
N LYS A 79 -18.56 -8.84 -9.90
CA LYS A 79 -17.50 -8.05 -9.26
C LYS A 79 -17.71 -7.97 -7.76
N LEU A 80 -16.67 -8.27 -7.00
CA LEU A 80 -16.65 -8.14 -5.54
C LEU A 80 -15.42 -7.34 -5.11
N SER A 81 -15.63 -6.32 -4.30
CA SER A 81 -14.54 -5.47 -3.81
C SER A 81 -14.72 -5.16 -2.33
N PHE A 82 -13.77 -5.59 -1.51
CA PHE A 82 -13.60 -5.13 -0.14
C PHE A 82 -12.63 -3.96 -0.16
N CYS A 83 -13.16 -2.78 0.12
CA CYS A 83 -12.40 -1.55 0.17
C CYS A 83 -11.99 -1.28 1.61
N GLN A 84 -10.71 -1.55 1.87
CA GLN A 84 -9.85 -0.74 2.71
C GLN A 84 -8.55 -0.60 1.95
N LEU A 85 -8.42 0.49 1.20
CA LEU A 85 -7.18 0.80 0.49
C LEU A 85 -6.34 1.69 1.40
N PHE A 86 -5.36 1.04 2.03
CA PHE A 86 -4.13 1.68 2.50
C PHE A 86 -4.31 2.78 3.53
N HIS A 87 -4.52 2.42 4.79
CA HIS A 87 -3.95 3.16 5.91
C HIS A 87 -3.71 2.25 7.10
N ARG A 88 -2.46 1.79 7.27
CA ARG A 88 -1.84 1.29 8.53
C ARG A 88 -2.59 0.28 9.41
N SER A 89 -3.75 -0.19 9.03
CA SER A 89 -4.67 -0.81 9.94
C SER A 89 -4.90 -2.27 9.50
N THR A 90 -4.62 -3.16 10.43
CA THR A 90 -4.80 -4.62 10.47
C THR A 90 -6.22 -5.10 10.12
N LEU A 91 -7.13 -4.20 9.73
CA LEU A 91 -8.55 -4.28 10.04
C LEU A 91 -9.39 -5.16 9.11
N CYS A 92 -8.87 -5.67 8.00
CA CYS A 92 -9.67 -6.45 7.03
C CYS A 92 -8.91 -7.62 6.42
N ASN A 93 -8.30 -8.44 7.27
CA ASN A 93 -7.56 -9.60 6.82
C ASN A 93 -8.43 -10.86 6.92
N PHE A 94 -8.77 -11.41 5.77
CA PHE A 94 -9.56 -12.64 5.69
C PHE A 94 -8.65 -13.85 5.91
N GLU A 95 -9.08 -14.79 6.76
CA GLU A 95 -8.46 -16.11 6.95
C GLU A 95 -9.34 -17.16 6.27
N LEU A 96 -9.00 -17.50 5.02
CA LEU A 96 -9.88 -18.23 4.10
C LEU A 96 -9.71 -19.74 4.18
N SER A 97 -8.63 -20.21 4.82
CA SER A 97 -8.22 -21.62 4.92
C SER A 97 -9.30 -22.59 5.42
N THR A 98 -10.30 -22.10 6.16
CA THR A 98 -11.36 -22.91 6.79
C THR A 98 -12.70 -22.90 6.06
N THR A 99 -12.85 -22.13 4.98
CA THR A 99 -14.16 -21.86 4.38
C THR A 99 -14.37 -22.62 3.07
N ASN A 100 -15.60 -23.11 2.84
CA ASN A 100 -16.04 -23.80 1.62
C ASN A 100 -17.02 -22.95 0.77
N PHE A 101 -16.50 -22.03 -0.05
CA PHE A 101 -17.18 -21.31 -1.11
C PHE A 101 -16.67 -21.68 -2.53
N LYS A 102 -17.48 -21.38 -3.55
CA LYS A 102 -17.09 -21.40 -4.97
C LYS A 102 -17.98 -20.43 -5.73
N SER A 103 -17.47 -19.85 -6.81
CA SER A 103 -18.30 -19.08 -7.75
C SER A 103 -17.91 -19.35 -9.20
N SER A 104 -18.93 -19.47 -10.04
CA SER A 104 -18.80 -19.63 -11.49
C SER A 104 -19.16 -18.34 -12.24
N THR A 105 -19.41 -17.24 -11.54
CA THR A 105 -19.85 -15.96 -12.13
C THR A 105 -18.92 -14.81 -11.77
N LEU A 106 -18.14 -14.94 -10.69
CA LEU A 106 -17.21 -13.91 -10.26
C LEU A 106 -16.05 -13.77 -11.26
N ILE A 107 -15.94 -12.61 -11.88
CA ILE A 107 -14.93 -12.26 -12.88
C ILE A 107 -13.84 -11.39 -12.26
N ALA A 108 -14.19 -10.49 -11.34
CA ALA A 108 -13.24 -9.59 -10.68
C ALA A 108 -13.37 -9.64 -9.16
N LEU A 109 -12.24 -9.81 -8.47
CA LEU A 109 -12.15 -9.80 -7.02
C LEU A 109 -11.09 -8.79 -6.57
N LYS A 110 -11.45 -7.96 -5.59
CA LYS A 110 -10.53 -7.11 -4.84
C LYS A 110 -10.68 -7.37 -3.34
N ILE A 111 -9.59 -7.75 -2.68
CA ILE A 111 -9.61 -8.21 -1.29
C ILE A 111 -8.25 -8.02 -0.62
N ASN A 112 -8.23 -7.84 0.69
CA ASN A 112 -7.00 -7.95 1.48
C ASN A 112 -7.03 -9.29 2.24
N VAL A 113 -5.92 -9.98 2.37
CA VAL A 113 -5.86 -11.28 3.06
C VAL A 113 -4.75 -11.26 4.11
N LYS A 114 -4.94 -12.09 5.13
CA LYS A 114 -3.99 -12.17 6.25
C LYS A 114 -2.66 -12.75 5.78
N THR A 115 -2.71 -13.89 5.09
CA THR A 115 -1.54 -14.65 4.72
C THR A 115 -1.39 -14.84 3.22
N PHE A 116 -0.18 -15.18 2.76
CA PHE A 116 0.01 -15.59 1.36
C PHE A 116 -0.71 -16.90 1.03
N ASP A 117 -0.89 -17.80 2.00
CA ASP A 117 -1.66 -19.03 1.79
C ASP A 117 -3.13 -18.73 1.47
N ASP A 118 -3.71 -17.71 2.10
CA ASP A 118 -5.06 -17.21 1.78
C ASP A 118 -5.15 -16.71 0.32
N CYS A 119 -4.09 -16.11 -0.22
CA CYS A 119 -4.00 -15.77 -1.63
C CYS A 119 -4.03 -17.03 -2.51
N LEU A 120 -3.27 -18.06 -2.14
CA LEU A 120 -3.24 -19.33 -2.88
C LEU A 120 -4.61 -20.02 -2.87
N TYR A 121 -5.37 -19.95 -1.77
CA TYR A 121 -6.74 -20.45 -1.70
C TYR A 121 -7.71 -19.74 -2.64
N LEU A 122 -7.49 -18.46 -2.96
CA LEU A 122 -8.29 -17.74 -3.96
C LEU A 122 -7.95 -18.17 -5.39
N LEU A 123 -6.79 -18.81 -5.58
CA LEU A 123 -6.24 -19.23 -6.88
C LEU A 123 -6.34 -20.74 -7.12
N ASP A 124 -6.91 -21.50 -6.20
CA ASP A 124 -6.89 -22.97 -6.22
C ASP A 124 -7.96 -23.61 -7.12
N GLY A 125 -8.69 -22.80 -7.89
CA GLY A 125 -9.73 -23.22 -8.84
C GLY A 125 -11.17 -23.00 -8.34
N ARG A 126 -11.39 -22.42 -7.16
CA ARG A 126 -12.74 -22.15 -6.65
C ARG A 126 -13.50 -21.04 -7.38
N PHE A 127 -12.79 -20.23 -8.17
CA PHE A 127 -13.36 -19.20 -9.03
C PHE A 127 -13.03 -19.47 -10.51
N ASN A 128 -13.91 -20.21 -11.19
CA ASN A 128 -13.65 -20.68 -12.56
C ASN A 128 -13.62 -19.56 -13.62
N CYS A 129 -14.29 -18.43 -13.35
CA CYS A 129 -14.41 -17.30 -14.27
C CYS A 129 -13.55 -16.09 -13.87
N LEU A 130 -12.76 -16.20 -12.79
CA LEU A 130 -11.94 -15.11 -12.31
C LEU A 130 -10.90 -14.74 -13.37
N SER A 131 -10.94 -13.49 -13.82
CA SER A 131 -10.00 -12.93 -14.79
C SER A 131 -9.21 -11.75 -14.21
N THR A 132 -9.71 -11.14 -13.13
CA THR A 132 -9.06 -10.01 -12.45
C THR A 132 -8.99 -10.27 -10.95
N LEU A 133 -7.78 -10.24 -10.40
CA LEU A 133 -7.56 -10.35 -8.96
C LEU A 133 -6.64 -9.24 -8.47
N ILE A 134 -7.14 -8.42 -7.55
CA ILE A 134 -6.38 -7.37 -6.87
C ILE A 134 -6.31 -7.74 -5.39
N ILE A 135 -5.11 -8.03 -4.91
CA ILE A 135 -4.92 -8.55 -3.56
C ILE A 135 -3.87 -7.78 -2.76
N GLY A 136 -4.24 -7.39 -1.55
CA GLY A 136 -3.31 -6.95 -0.51
C GLY A 136 -3.01 -8.11 0.44
N VAL A 137 -1.76 -8.32 0.81
CA VAL A 137 -1.35 -9.34 1.79
C VAL A 137 -0.61 -8.68 2.93
N GLN A 138 -1.02 -8.95 4.17
CA GLN A 138 -0.40 -8.33 5.34
C GLN A 138 0.79 -9.13 5.88
N ILE A 139 0.59 -10.40 6.19
CA ILE A 139 1.61 -11.24 6.81
C ILE A 139 2.04 -12.27 5.79
N ILE A 140 3.34 -12.34 5.52
CA ILE A 140 3.87 -13.44 4.73
C ILE A 140 4.88 -14.17 5.62
N SER A 141 4.38 -15.19 6.32
CA SER A 141 5.18 -16.02 7.21
C SER A 141 6.13 -16.91 6.42
N ASN A 142 7.30 -17.20 7.01
CA ASN A 142 8.31 -18.13 6.48
C ASN A 142 7.87 -19.60 6.49
N THR A 143 6.62 -19.88 6.83
CA THR A 143 6.09 -21.24 6.70
C THR A 143 6.09 -21.58 5.22
N PRO A 144 6.77 -22.66 4.78
CA PRO A 144 6.75 -23.07 3.38
C PRO A 144 5.34 -23.56 3.05
N GLY A 145 4.46 -22.64 2.68
CA GLY A 145 3.28 -22.97 1.91
C GLY A 145 3.79 -23.50 0.58
N THR A 146 3.89 -24.82 0.44
CA THR A 146 4.20 -25.42 -0.85
C THR A 146 3.07 -25.03 -1.79
N ILE A 147 3.39 -24.19 -2.78
CA ILE A 147 2.52 -24.00 -3.93
C ILE A 147 2.29 -25.39 -4.49
N ASP A 148 1.06 -25.89 -4.34
CA ASP A 148 0.67 -27.15 -4.94
C ASP A 148 0.70 -26.95 -6.46
N ASN A 149 1.82 -27.36 -7.06
CA ASN A 149 2.08 -27.24 -8.48
C ASN A 149 1.08 -28.06 -9.32
N THR A 150 0.34 -28.98 -8.70
CA THR A 150 -0.68 -29.78 -9.37
C THR A 150 -2.00 -29.04 -9.58
N LYS A 151 -2.30 -28.00 -8.78
CA LYS A 151 -3.55 -27.25 -8.91
C LYS A 151 -3.51 -26.29 -10.09
N LYS A 152 -4.48 -26.38 -10.99
CA LYS A 152 -4.61 -25.48 -12.14
C LYS A 152 -5.02 -24.08 -11.67
N LEU A 153 -4.17 -23.08 -11.91
CA LEU A 153 -4.48 -21.69 -11.62
C LEU A 153 -5.60 -21.15 -12.55
N PRO A 154 -6.40 -20.17 -12.09
CA PRO A 154 -7.33 -19.46 -12.95
C PRO A 154 -6.60 -18.76 -14.10
N LYS A 155 -7.29 -18.61 -15.23
CA LYS A 155 -6.76 -17.88 -16.40
C LYS A 155 -6.94 -16.38 -16.17
N LEU A 156 -6.17 -15.83 -15.23
CA LEU A 156 -6.16 -14.39 -14.97
C LEU A 156 -5.61 -13.65 -16.19
N LYS A 157 -6.24 -12.51 -16.48
CA LYS A 157 -5.75 -11.47 -17.39
C LYS A 157 -5.10 -10.33 -16.61
N HIS A 158 -5.61 -10.02 -15.41
CA HIS A 158 -5.14 -8.92 -14.58
C HIS A 158 -4.83 -9.45 -13.18
N PHE A 159 -3.62 -9.20 -12.69
CA PHE A 159 -3.20 -9.55 -11.35
C PHE A 159 -2.49 -8.36 -10.70
N SER A 160 -2.94 -7.98 -9.50
CA SER A 160 -2.27 -6.97 -8.69
C SER A 160 -1.98 -7.56 -7.31
N LEU A 161 -0.73 -7.51 -6.90
CA LEU A 161 -0.28 -7.97 -5.58
C LEU A 161 0.37 -6.82 -4.85
N THR A 162 -0.14 -6.53 -3.65
CA THR A 162 0.47 -5.59 -2.71
C THR A 162 0.85 -6.31 -1.43
N SER A 163 2.05 -6.10 -0.91
CA SER A 163 2.52 -6.75 0.33
C SER A 163 3.19 -5.78 1.30
N TYR A 164 2.73 -5.76 2.56
CA TYR A 164 3.30 -4.92 3.63
C TYR A 164 3.16 -5.54 5.04
N PRO A 165 4.20 -5.47 5.91
CA PRO A 165 5.60 -5.15 5.66
C PRO A 165 6.48 -6.40 5.44
N HIS A 166 7.50 -6.26 4.59
CA HIS A 166 8.66 -7.15 4.41
C HIS A 166 8.42 -8.64 4.06
N LEU A 167 8.79 -9.00 2.82
CA LEU A 167 8.72 -10.34 2.25
C LEU A 167 10.07 -11.04 2.28
N PHE A 168 10.15 -12.19 2.94
CA PHE A 168 11.30 -13.10 2.86
C PHE A 168 11.16 -14.15 1.75
N VAL A 169 10.00 -14.22 1.10
CA VAL A 169 9.60 -15.35 0.24
C VAL A 169 9.49 -14.99 -1.24
N TYR A 170 10.04 -13.84 -1.66
CA TYR A 170 10.00 -13.42 -3.06
C TYR A 170 10.47 -14.54 -3.99
N ASP A 171 11.66 -15.09 -3.71
CA ASP A 171 12.27 -16.14 -4.51
C ASP A 171 11.47 -17.47 -4.50
N ASN A 172 10.88 -17.82 -3.35
CA ASN A 172 10.30 -19.16 -3.13
C ASN A 172 8.79 -19.24 -3.39
N LEU A 173 8.06 -18.14 -3.29
CA LEU A 173 6.59 -18.11 -3.39
C LEU A 173 6.09 -17.18 -4.47
N ILE A 174 6.60 -15.95 -4.55
CA ILE A 174 6.10 -14.96 -5.52
C ILE A 174 6.51 -15.35 -6.93
N ILE A 175 7.81 -15.61 -7.17
CA ILE A 175 8.29 -15.97 -8.50
C ILE A 175 7.61 -17.24 -9.03
N PRO A 176 7.58 -18.39 -8.32
CA PRO A 176 6.97 -19.59 -8.86
C PRO A 176 5.47 -19.44 -9.13
N LEU A 177 4.75 -18.65 -8.33
CA LEU A 177 3.35 -18.33 -8.60
C LEU A 177 3.21 -17.54 -9.90
N LEU A 178 3.95 -16.43 -10.04
CA LEU A 178 3.87 -15.55 -11.19
C LEU A 178 4.23 -16.27 -12.49
N ARG A 179 5.27 -17.12 -12.50
CA ARG A 179 5.69 -17.91 -13.66
C ARG A 179 4.59 -18.84 -14.21
N ARG A 180 3.61 -19.21 -13.37
CA ARG A 180 2.46 -20.05 -13.77
C ARG A 180 1.30 -19.24 -14.34
N MET A 181 1.32 -17.91 -14.20
CA MET A 181 0.27 -17.00 -14.68
C MET A 181 0.52 -16.54 -16.12
N ILE A 182 0.75 -17.49 -17.04
CA ILE A 182 1.16 -17.25 -18.44
C ILE A 182 0.15 -16.45 -19.29
N ASN A 183 -1.08 -16.27 -18.79
CA ASN A 183 -2.16 -15.59 -19.52
C ASN A 183 -2.32 -14.11 -19.11
N LEU A 184 -1.50 -13.61 -18.20
CA LEU A 184 -1.60 -12.21 -17.76
C LEU A 184 -1.32 -11.25 -18.91
N GLU A 185 -2.20 -10.27 -19.01
CA GLU A 185 -2.13 -9.11 -19.90
C GLU A 185 -1.68 -7.87 -19.10
N GLU A 186 -1.99 -7.82 -17.79
CA GLU A 186 -1.58 -6.76 -16.87
C GLU A 186 -1.12 -7.33 -15.51
N LEU A 187 0.01 -6.82 -15.04
CA LEU A 187 0.60 -7.14 -13.74
C LEU A 187 0.95 -5.86 -12.98
N ILE A 188 0.47 -5.75 -11.74
CA ILE A 188 0.82 -4.65 -10.83
C ILE A 188 1.45 -5.23 -9.56
N LEU A 189 2.70 -4.87 -9.27
CA LEU A 189 3.40 -5.34 -8.07
C LEU A 189 3.76 -4.18 -7.14
N TYR A 190 3.27 -4.23 -5.91
CA TYR A 190 3.76 -3.38 -4.82
C TYR A 190 4.38 -4.28 -3.75
N LEU A 191 5.71 -4.37 -3.71
CA LEU A 191 6.42 -5.34 -2.88
C LEU A 191 7.43 -4.65 -1.96
N SER A 192 7.49 -5.08 -0.71
CA SER A 192 8.62 -4.82 0.19
C SER A 192 9.28 -6.15 0.49
N ILE A 193 10.56 -6.31 0.16
CA ILE A 193 11.30 -7.58 0.15
C ILE A 193 12.52 -7.45 1.08
N ILE A 194 12.86 -8.54 1.76
CA ILE A 194 14.12 -8.71 2.48
C ILE A 194 14.92 -9.80 1.78
N ARG A 195 16.20 -9.53 1.49
CA ARG A 195 17.12 -10.51 0.91
C ARG A 195 18.31 -10.70 1.83
N SER A 196 18.49 -11.94 2.28
CA SER A 196 19.61 -12.35 3.12
C SER A 196 20.84 -12.74 2.30
N ASN A 197 20.66 -13.27 1.08
CA ASN A 197 21.72 -13.95 0.33
C ASN A 197 21.92 -13.44 -1.11
N LYS A 198 21.29 -12.32 -1.50
CA LYS A 198 21.33 -11.79 -2.87
C LYS A 198 21.27 -10.26 -2.88
N ASN A 199 21.74 -9.65 -3.98
CA ASN A 199 21.72 -8.21 -4.26
C ASN A 199 20.28 -7.68 -4.42
N TYR A 200 20.17 -6.37 -4.66
CA TYR A 200 18.93 -5.75 -5.12
C TYR A 200 18.37 -6.47 -6.35
N ILE A 201 17.05 -6.46 -6.49
CA ILE A 201 16.40 -6.88 -7.73
C ILE A 201 16.70 -5.81 -8.78
N ASP A 202 17.39 -6.21 -9.85
CA ASP A 202 17.66 -5.36 -10.99
C ASP A 202 16.77 -5.73 -12.19
N GLY A 203 16.91 -5.01 -13.30
CA GLY A 203 16.11 -5.25 -14.50
C GLY A 203 16.38 -6.59 -15.17
N SER A 204 17.57 -7.17 -15.00
CA SER A 204 17.90 -8.49 -15.56
C SER A 204 17.21 -9.58 -14.75
N GLU A 205 17.33 -9.53 -13.43
CA GLU A 205 16.68 -10.48 -12.53
C GLU A 205 15.15 -10.42 -12.69
N LEU A 206 14.55 -9.23 -12.69
CA LEU A 206 13.10 -9.10 -12.87
C LEU A 206 12.64 -9.66 -14.24
N TYR A 207 13.50 -9.54 -15.27
CA TYR A 207 13.19 -10.02 -16.62
C TYR A 207 13.20 -11.53 -16.65
N ASP A 208 14.28 -12.12 -16.13
CA ASP A 208 14.46 -13.56 -16.06
C ASP A 208 13.45 -14.22 -15.11
N ASP A 209 12.99 -13.51 -14.08
CA ASP A 209 12.04 -14.06 -13.11
C ASP A 209 10.59 -14.01 -13.54
N ILE A 210 10.19 -12.92 -14.22
CA ILE A 210 8.80 -12.61 -14.50
C ILE A 210 8.55 -12.53 -16.00
N LEU A 211 9.22 -11.60 -16.69
CA LEU A 211 8.84 -11.23 -18.06
C LEU A 211 8.98 -12.37 -19.06
N ILE A 212 10.05 -13.17 -19.00
CA ILE A 212 10.25 -14.27 -19.97
C ILE A 212 9.12 -15.31 -19.93
N TYR A 213 8.39 -15.40 -18.81
CA TYR A 213 7.31 -16.36 -18.60
C TYR A 213 5.92 -15.79 -18.92
N MET A 214 5.82 -14.50 -19.24
CA MET A 214 4.53 -13.82 -19.46
C MET A 214 4.46 -13.20 -20.87
N PRO A 215 4.37 -14.01 -21.94
CA PRO A 215 4.42 -13.53 -23.32
C PRO A 215 3.21 -12.68 -23.75
N ARG A 216 2.16 -12.59 -22.91
CA ARG A 216 0.96 -11.77 -23.15
C ARG A 216 0.94 -10.47 -22.36
N LEU A 217 1.93 -10.25 -21.52
CA LEU A 217 1.97 -9.11 -20.62
C LEU A 217 2.22 -7.83 -21.44
N ASN A 218 1.22 -6.96 -21.48
CA ASN A 218 1.29 -5.69 -22.20
C ASN A 218 1.54 -4.52 -21.24
N ASN A 219 1.15 -4.67 -19.98
CA ASN A 219 1.33 -3.65 -18.95
C ASN A 219 1.95 -4.27 -17.70
N PHE A 220 3.12 -3.76 -17.31
CA PHE A 220 3.79 -4.14 -16.08
C PHE A 220 4.15 -2.89 -15.27
N THR A 221 3.43 -2.70 -14.17
CA THR A 221 3.65 -1.58 -13.24
C THR A 221 4.18 -2.13 -11.93
N PHE A 222 5.23 -1.53 -11.38
CA PHE A 222 5.82 -2.02 -10.15
C PHE A 222 6.35 -0.91 -9.24
N ASN A 223 6.36 -1.22 -7.95
CA ASN A 223 6.99 -0.47 -6.89
C ASN A 223 7.58 -1.50 -5.90
N ILE A 224 8.90 -1.66 -5.92
CA ILE A 224 9.60 -2.72 -5.20
C ILE A 224 10.67 -2.10 -4.30
N HIS A 225 10.54 -2.31 -3.00
CA HIS A 225 11.58 -2.03 -2.01
C HIS A 225 12.33 -3.32 -1.70
N THR A 226 13.63 -3.36 -1.93
CA THR A 226 14.52 -4.45 -1.53
C THR A 226 15.40 -4.01 -0.37
N ASN A 227 15.27 -4.66 0.78
CA ASN A 227 16.15 -4.47 1.94
C ASN A 227 17.16 -5.62 1.97
N VAL A 228 18.45 -5.32 2.08
CA VAL A 228 19.52 -6.33 2.13
C VAL A 228 19.94 -6.53 3.58
N ASP A 229 20.00 -7.78 4.05
CA ASP A 229 20.41 -8.12 5.42
C ASP A 229 21.84 -7.64 5.72
N LYS A 230 22.05 -7.11 6.93
CA LYS A 230 23.35 -6.68 7.48
C LYS A 230 24.41 -7.79 7.46
N ASN A 231 23.98 -9.04 7.58
CA ASN A 231 24.88 -10.18 7.67
C ASN A 231 25.45 -10.55 6.30
N ASN A 232 24.99 -9.93 5.22
CA ASN A 232 25.47 -10.20 3.88
C ASN A 232 26.74 -9.40 3.56
N LEU A 233 27.89 -10.05 3.77
CA LEU A 233 29.22 -9.44 3.63
C LEU A 233 29.72 -9.34 2.17
N GLU A 234 29.17 -10.14 1.24
CA GLU A 234 29.76 -10.36 -0.09
C GLU A 234 29.10 -9.54 -1.23
N ILE A 235 28.10 -8.71 -0.91
CA ILE A 235 27.35 -7.95 -1.92
C ILE A 235 28.08 -6.66 -2.33
N ALA A 236 28.41 -6.58 -3.63
CA ALA A 236 28.73 -5.33 -4.30
C ALA A 236 27.43 -4.57 -4.64
N PHE A 237 27.32 -3.32 -4.21
CA PHE A 237 26.16 -2.49 -4.48
C PHE A 237 26.28 -1.81 -5.85
N SER A 238 25.30 -2.06 -6.71
CA SER A 238 25.11 -1.29 -7.94
C SER A 238 24.80 0.18 -7.59
N SER A 239 25.24 1.13 -8.42
CA SER A 239 24.78 2.52 -8.34
C SER A 239 23.32 2.65 -8.80
N ASN A 240 22.67 3.78 -8.51
CA ASN A 240 21.34 4.07 -9.04
C ASN A 240 21.33 4.02 -10.58
N GLU A 241 22.38 4.57 -11.19
CA GLU A 241 22.56 4.62 -12.63
C GLU A 241 22.70 3.22 -13.22
N ASP A 242 23.41 2.32 -12.54
CA ASP A 242 23.55 0.93 -12.97
C ASP A 242 22.22 0.17 -12.88
N ILE A 243 21.47 0.37 -11.79
CA ILE A 243 20.14 -0.21 -11.63
C ILE A 243 19.21 0.28 -12.74
N GLN A 244 19.05 1.59 -12.92
CA GLN A 244 18.17 2.15 -13.95
C GLN A 244 18.57 1.68 -15.37
N ARG A 245 19.87 1.65 -15.67
CA ARG A 245 20.39 1.16 -16.96
C ARG A 245 20.03 -0.30 -17.22
N SER A 246 19.96 -1.15 -16.18
CA SER A 246 19.56 -2.55 -16.33
C SER A 246 18.12 -2.71 -16.82
N PHE A 247 17.21 -1.81 -16.43
CA PHE A 247 15.81 -1.82 -16.89
C PHE A 247 15.68 -1.30 -18.32
N SER A 248 16.40 -0.25 -18.68
CA SER A 248 16.36 0.30 -20.05
C SER A 248 16.77 -0.73 -21.12
N ARG A 249 17.67 -1.66 -20.77
CA ARG A 249 18.13 -2.74 -21.67
C ARG A 249 17.09 -3.82 -21.94
N LYS A 250 15.99 -3.85 -21.17
CA LYS A 250 15.00 -4.93 -21.17
C LYS A 250 13.59 -4.45 -21.53
N GLU A 251 13.49 -3.26 -22.14
CA GLU A 251 12.24 -2.69 -22.67
C GLU A 251 11.12 -2.47 -21.64
N TYR A 252 11.45 -2.35 -20.34
CA TYR A 252 10.48 -2.06 -19.26
C TYR A 252 9.81 -0.67 -19.35
N GLY A 253 10.30 0.21 -20.23
CA GLY A 253 10.01 1.64 -20.17
C GLY A 253 10.87 2.36 -19.12
N PRO A 254 10.53 3.61 -18.80
CA PRO A 254 11.27 4.41 -17.84
C PRO A 254 11.08 3.89 -16.41
N VAL A 255 12.19 3.77 -15.68
CA VAL A 255 12.24 3.29 -14.29
C VAL A 255 13.10 4.25 -13.50
N ALA A 256 12.65 4.59 -12.29
CA ALA A 256 13.45 5.32 -11.31
C ALA A 256 13.91 4.38 -10.20
N SER A 257 15.05 4.73 -9.59
CA SER A 257 15.60 4.00 -8.47
C SER A 257 16.20 4.92 -7.41
N HIS A 258 16.13 4.50 -6.14
CA HIS A 258 16.83 5.13 -5.02
C HIS A 258 17.52 4.05 -4.18
N ILE A 259 18.81 4.22 -3.96
CA ILE A 259 19.61 3.33 -3.11
C ILE A 259 20.06 4.08 -1.86
N GLU A 260 19.87 3.44 -0.73
CA GLU A 260 20.22 3.93 0.60
C GLU A 260 21.16 2.92 1.27
N ASN A 261 22.33 3.37 1.72
CA ASN A 261 23.32 2.53 2.39
C ASN A 261 23.38 2.88 3.89
N PHE A 262 23.22 1.87 4.75
CA PHE A 262 23.21 2.06 6.20
C PHE A 262 24.63 1.88 6.78
N THR A 263 25.33 3.00 7.03
CA THR A 263 26.65 3.00 7.68
C THR A 263 26.54 2.70 9.18
N ARG A 264 27.62 2.23 9.83
CA ARG A 264 27.62 1.94 11.29
C ARG A 264 27.24 3.14 12.16
N GLU A 265 27.57 4.35 11.73
CA GLU A 265 27.28 5.61 12.44
C GLU A 265 25.79 5.98 12.35
N ASN A 266 25.12 5.65 11.25
CA ASN A 266 23.71 5.91 11.03
C ASN A 266 22.78 4.86 11.70
N LYS A 267 23.31 3.79 12.31
CA LYS A 267 22.51 2.63 12.80
C LYS A 267 21.62 2.90 14.01
N ARG A 268 21.77 4.03 14.71
CA ARG A 268 21.19 4.19 16.07
C ARG A 268 19.88 4.97 16.15
N ARG A 269 19.38 5.59 15.07
CA ARG A 269 18.33 6.63 15.22
C ARG A 269 17.08 6.51 14.34
N CYS A 270 17.05 5.61 13.35
CA CYS A 270 15.85 5.45 12.54
C CYS A 270 14.84 4.42 13.10
N HIS A 271 13.71 4.94 13.55
CA HIS A 271 12.36 4.37 13.46
C HIS A 271 11.94 3.28 14.44
N SER A 272 10.80 3.56 15.09
CA SER A 272 9.90 2.61 15.75
C SER A 272 9.14 1.69 14.78
N TYR A 273 9.30 1.83 13.45
CA TYR A 273 8.44 1.18 12.45
C TYR A 273 9.14 0.43 11.30
N SER A 274 10.47 0.42 11.23
CA SER A 274 11.21 -0.35 10.24
C SER A 274 12.56 -0.70 10.84
N LEU A 275 12.86 -1.98 11.08
CA LEU A 275 14.07 -2.47 11.76
C LEU A 275 15.35 -2.16 10.94
N PRO A 276 16.02 -1.00 11.06
CA PRO A 276 17.20 -0.71 10.24
C PRO A 276 18.43 -1.42 10.84
N TYR A 277 18.35 -1.87 12.11
CA TYR A 277 19.39 -2.61 12.80
C TYR A 277 19.66 -3.98 12.17
N GLU A 278 18.84 -4.40 11.21
CA GLU A 278 18.95 -5.68 10.51
C GLU A 278 19.38 -5.55 9.05
N PHE A 279 19.41 -4.33 8.48
CA PHE A 279 19.71 -4.15 7.06
C PHE A 279 21.03 -3.42 6.82
N LYS A 280 21.76 -3.84 5.78
CA LYS A 280 22.97 -3.20 5.26
C LYS A 280 22.63 -2.03 4.35
N SER A 281 21.57 -2.17 3.57
CA SER A 281 21.14 -1.19 2.59
C SER A 281 19.71 -1.47 2.12
N ARG A 282 19.16 -0.51 1.37
CA ARG A 282 17.85 -0.58 0.74
C ARG A 282 17.94 -0.06 -0.69
N CYS A 283 17.24 -0.70 -1.60
CA CYS A 283 17.00 -0.22 -2.95
C CYS A 283 15.51 -0.12 -3.19
N HIS A 284 15.05 1.00 -3.73
CA HIS A 284 13.68 1.21 -4.15
C HIS A 284 13.68 1.39 -5.65
N ILE A 285 12.91 0.57 -6.37
CA ILE A 285 12.71 0.68 -7.83
C ILE A 285 11.22 0.83 -8.13
N TYR A 286 10.88 1.64 -9.12
CA TYR A 286 9.49 1.80 -9.56
C TYR A 286 9.37 2.23 -11.02
N SER A 287 8.28 1.77 -11.65
CA SER A 287 7.91 2.15 -13.02
C SER A 287 7.43 3.60 -13.10
N LEU A 288 7.75 4.27 -14.20
CA LEU A 288 7.27 5.61 -14.54
C LEU A 288 6.29 5.57 -15.75
N PRO A 289 5.25 6.43 -15.79
CA PRO A 289 4.82 7.34 -14.72
C PRO A 289 4.36 6.57 -13.48
N TYR A 290 4.52 7.17 -12.29
CA TYR A 290 4.17 6.51 -11.05
C TYR A 290 2.64 6.40 -10.88
N GLN A 291 2.12 5.19 -10.75
CA GLN A 291 0.66 4.92 -10.76
C GLN A 291 0.05 4.66 -9.38
N PHE A 292 0.87 4.57 -8.33
CA PHE A 292 0.38 4.23 -7.00
C PHE A 292 -0.06 5.47 -6.23
N LYS A 293 -1.08 5.30 -5.39
CA LYS A 293 -1.60 6.36 -4.51
C LYS A 293 -0.69 6.69 -3.33
N SER A 294 0.16 5.75 -2.95
CA SER A 294 1.00 5.87 -1.77
C SER A 294 2.45 5.65 -2.14
N LEU A 295 3.30 6.58 -1.72
CA LEU A 295 4.75 6.50 -1.83
C LEU A 295 5.34 6.47 -0.41
N HIS A 296 6.09 5.42 -0.11
CA HIS A 296 6.66 5.19 1.21
C HIS A 296 8.17 5.23 1.16
N LEU A 297 8.77 5.72 2.25
CA LEU A 297 10.21 5.75 2.51
C LEU A 297 10.97 6.67 1.54
N LEU A 298 10.37 7.82 1.20
CA LEU A 298 11.08 8.85 0.45
C LEU A 298 12.14 9.52 1.33
N ASN A 299 13.35 9.70 0.80
CA ASN A 299 14.52 10.23 1.52
C ASN A 299 15.18 11.39 0.75
N ASN A 300 16.25 11.98 1.29
CA ASN A 300 16.97 13.12 0.71
C ASN A 300 17.62 12.81 -0.66
N SER A 301 17.70 11.56 -1.07
CA SER A 301 18.17 11.18 -2.42
C SER A 301 17.15 11.48 -3.51
N PHE A 302 15.92 11.86 -3.15
CA PHE A 302 14.88 12.21 -4.11
C PHE A 302 15.24 13.45 -4.94
N GLN A 303 15.31 13.29 -6.26
CA GLN A 303 15.81 14.30 -7.20
C GLN A 303 14.71 15.15 -7.86
N SER A 304 13.48 15.16 -7.33
CA SER A 304 12.25 15.72 -7.94
C SER A 304 11.59 14.81 -9.00
N GLY A 305 10.40 15.21 -9.44
CA GLY A 305 9.58 14.53 -10.45
C GLY A 305 8.10 14.84 -10.21
N ILE A 306 7.23 14.58 -11.19
CA ILE A 306 5.78 14.81 -11.02
C ILE A 306 5.10 13.47 -10.70
N PHE A 307 4.41 13.43 -9.56
CA PHE A 307 3.71 12.26 -9.03
C PHE A 307 2.22 12.56 -8.87
N ASP A 308 1.51 12.71 -10.00
CA ASP A 308 0.11 13.13 -10.05
C ASP A 308 -0.89 12.20 -9.35
N ASN A 309 -0.48 10.95 -9.07
CA ASN A 309 -1.35 9.96 -8.43
C ASN A 309 -1.14 9.85 -6.92
N VAL A 310 -0.04 10.40 -6.38
CA VAL A 310 0.35 10.17 -4.99
C VAL A 310 -0.44 11.08 -4.07
N GLN A 311 -1.30 10.47 -3.27
CA GLN A 311 -2.13 11.10 -2.25
C GLN A 311 -1.56 10.91 -0.84
N SER A 312 -0.73 9.89 -0.62
CA SER A 312 -0.11 9.60 0.68
C SER A 312 1.40 9.46 0.54
N LEU A 313 2.15 10.25 1.29
CA LEU A 313 3.61 10.24 1.31
C LEU A 313 4.12 9.98 2.72
N ILE A 314 5.07 9.05 2.86
CA ILE A 314 5.85 8.88 4.08
C ILE A 314 7.33 9.14 3.78
N MET A 315 7.89 10.13 4.46
CA MET A 315 9.27 10.58 4.36
C MET A 315 10.10 10.15 5.56
N THR A 316 11.33 9.72 5.30
CA THR A 316 12.18 9.07 6.30
C THR A 316 13.65 9.16 5.88
N ASP A 317 14.54 9.62 6.76
CA ASP A 317 15.98 9.71 6.49
C ASP A 317 16.78 9.89 7.80
N PHE A 318 18.10 9.67 7.74
CA PHE A 318 19.08 10.01 8.78
C PHE A 318 19.62 11.44 8.66
N CYS A 319 19.55 12.04 7.47
CA CYS A 319 19.90 13.44 7.28
C CYS A 319 18.64 14.30 7.49
N PRO A 320 18.74 15.48 8.12
CA PRO A 320 17.59 16.36 8.27
C PRO A 320 17.01 16.73 6.90
N PHE A 321 15.69 16.81 6.81
CA PHE A 321 15.03 17.36 5.62
C PHE A 321 15.05 18.89 5.72
N GLU A 322 15.97 19.53 4.99
CA GLU A 322 16.06 20.99 5.01
C GLU A 322 14.86 21.66 4.35
N HIS A 323 14.63 22.94 4.66
CA HIS A 323 13.40 23.64 4.29
C HIS A 323 13.12 23.62 2.77
N ASN A 324 14.16 23.81 1.95
CA ASN A 324 14.06 23.75 0.48
C ASN A 324 13.63 22.38 -0.04
N PHE A 325 13.87 21.30 0.71
CA PHE A 325 13.42 19.97 0.31
C PHE A 325 11.88 19.91 0.29
N PHE A 326 11.21 20.53 1.26
CA PHE A 326 9.74 20.58 1.29
C PHE A 326 9.13 21.38 0.14
N ASN A 327 9.86 22.35 -0.41
CA ASN A 327 9.43 23.03 -1.64
C ASN A 327 9.42 22.05 -2.82
N VAL A 328 10.49 21.24 -2.96
CA VAL A 328 10.55 20.17 -3.97
C VAL A 328 9.42 19.16 -3.77
N ILE A 329 9.13 18.76 -2.53
CA ILE A 329 8.00 17.86 -2.22
C ILE A 329 6.67 18.50 -2.65
N SER A 330 6.38 19.74 -2.26
CA SER A 330 5.12 20.41 -2.60
C SER A 330 4.86 20.48 -4.10
N GLN A 331 5.91 20.68 -4.90
CA GLN A 331 5.84 20.73 -6.36
C GLN A 331 5.74 19.33 -7.00
N SER A 332 6.40 18.34 -6.39
CA SER A 332 6.45 16.98 -6.90
C SER A 332 5.15 16.19 -6.65
N PHE A 333 4.40 16.57 -5.61
CA PHE A 333 3.19 15.87 -5.15
C PHE A 333 1.99 16.83 -5.12
N PRO A 334 1.47 17.25 -6.28
CA PRO A 334 0.47 18.32 -6.35
C PRO A 334 -0.89 17.95 -5.72
N VAL A 335 -1.20 16.66 -5.58
CA VAL A 335 -2.46 16.16 -4.99
C VAL A 335 -2.25 15.48 -3.63
N LEU A 336 -1.17 15.82 -2.94
CA LEU A 336 -0.82 15.19 -1.67
C LEU A 336 -1.87 15.50 -0.58
N GLU A 337 -2.56 14.47 -0.12
CA GLU A 337 -3.57 14.55 0.94
C GLU A 337 -2.96 14.24 2.31
N LYS A 338 -1.94 13.39 2.37
CA LYS A 338 -1.41 12.85 3.63
C LYS A 338 0.10 12.82 3.63
N LEU A 339 0.71 13.46 4.61
CA LEU A 339 2.16 13.55 4.76
C LEU A 339 2.56 13.03 6.13
N GLY A 340 3.43 12.01 6.16
CA GLY A 340 4.09 11.55 7.37
C GLY A 340 5.58 11.80 7.29
N ILE A 341 6.15 12.40 8.35
CA ILE A 341 7.58 12.66 8.46
C ILE A 341 8.11 11.91 9.67
N ILE A 342 9.15 11.11 9.44
CA ILE A 342 9.83 10.37 10.48
C ILE A 342 11.32 10.69 10.38
N ASN A 343 11.76 11.70 11.12
CA ASN A 343 13.12 12.22 11.11
C ASN A 343 13.37 12.98 12.41
N ASP A 344 14.18 12.43 13.32
CA ASP A 344 14.48 13.02 14.62
C ASP A 344 15.64 14.02 14.58
N GLU A 345 16.26 14.20 13.41
CA GLU A 345 17.38 15.12 13.26
C GLU A 345 16.87 16.56 13.02
N PRO A 346 17.44 17.55 13.75
CA PRO A 346 17.07 18.94 13.60
C PRO A 346 17.53 19.50 12.26
N GLN A 347 16.65 20.26 11.59
CA GLN A 347 17.02 21.12 10.46
C GLN A 347 18.13 22.10 10.84
N LYS A 348 19.13 22.23 9.96
CA LYS A 348 20.29 23.10 10.19
C LYS A 348 20.06 24.51 9.64
N ASP A 349 19.35 24.63 8.52
CA ASP A 349 19.22 25.88 7.76
C ASP A 349 17.89 26.60 8.00
N LYS A 350 17.61 27.00 9.26
CA LYS A 350 16.34 27.65 9.65
C LYS A 350 16.11 29.08 9.12
N GLN A 351 17.13 29.75 8.61
CA GLN A 351 17.13 31.22 8.40
C GLN A 351 17.22 31.67 6.94
N GLN A 352 17.00 30.79 5.97
CA GLN A 352 17.06 31.17 4.56
C GLN A 352 15.72 31.74 4.09
N SER A 353 15.77 32.85 3.34
CA SER A 353 14.62 33.39 2.61
C SER A 353 14.12 32.33 1.63
N THR A 354 13.13 31.59 2.07
CA THR A 354 12.65 30.41 1.38
C THR A 354 11.39 30.75 0.61
N PRO A 355 11.23 30.16 -0.58
CA PRO A 355 10.01 30.34 -1.34
C PRO A 355 8.82 29.80 -0.52
N LEU A 356 7.66 30.43 -0.71
CA LEU A 356 6.41 30.00 -0.10
C LEU A 356 6.10 28.54 -0.48
N ILE A 357 5.99 27.68 0.53
CA ILE A 357 5.66 26.26 0.38
C ILE A 357 4.17 26.08 0.64
N ILE A 358 3.44 25.59 -0.36
CA ILE A 358 1.99 25.42 -0.27
C ILE A 358 1.65 23.95 -0.47
N PHE A 359 1.02 23.33 0.53
CA PHE A 359 0.43 22.00 0.41
C PHE A 359 -1.09 22.14 0.28
N SER A 360 -1.56 22.43 -0.93
CA SER A 360 -2.95 22.82 -1.21
C SER A 360 -4.00 21.79 -0.82
N HIS A 361 -3.65 20.50 -0.80
CA HIS A 361 -4.59 19.40 -0.57
C HIS A 361 -4.31 18.61 0.72
N LEU A 362 -3.32 19.02 1.51
CA LEU A 362 -2.90 18.26 2.67
C LEU A 362 -3.96 18.34 3.77
N ILE A 363 -4.61 17.20 4.05
CA ILE A 363 -5.63 17.04 5.08
C ILE A 363 -5.09 16.39 6.36
N TYR A 364 -4.03 15.60 6.26
CA TYR A 364 -3.44 14.87 7.39
C TYR A 364 -1.92 15.04 7.43
N LEU A 365 -1.39 15.47 8.58
CA LEU A 365 0.04 15.62 8.83
C LEU A 365 0.48 14.81 10.06
N ASP A 366 1.42 13.88 9.89
CA ASP A 366 2.01 13.07 10.97
C ASP A 366 3.47 13.45 11.21
N LEU A 367 3.70 14.14 12.33
CA LEU A 367 4.99 14.57 12.87
C LEU A 367 5.36 13.83 14.17
N HIS A 368 4.65 12.75 14.54
CA HIS A 368 4.91 12.04 15.80
C HIS A 368 6.35 11.53 15.93
N GLY A 369 6.97 11.15 14.82
CA GLY A 369 8.36 10.69 14.77
C GLY A 369 9.34 11.75 14.27
N ALA A 370 8.95 13.03 14.27
CA ALA A 370 9.75 14.12 13.72
C ALA A 370 10.30 15.04 14.83
N HIS A 371 11.49 15.60 14.60
CA HIS A 371 12.04 16.67 15.44
C HIS A 371 11.11 17.89 15.50
N ALA A 372 11.13 18.65 16.59
CA ALA A 372 10.28 19.83 16.76
C ALA A 372 10.51 20.94 15.69
N ASN A 373 11.65 20.93 15.00
CA ASN A 373 11.95 21.88 13.91
C ASN A 373 10.95 21.73 12.75
N TYR A 374 10.54 20.51 12.43
CA TYR A 374 9.55 20.28 11.38
C TYR A 374 8.20 20.85 11.78
N ALA A 375 7.79 20.67 13.04
CA ALA A 375 6.57 21.27 13.57
C ALA A 375 6.61 22.80 13.56
N GLU A 376 7.76 23.40 13.90
CA GLU A 376 7.98 24.85 13.77
C GLU A 376 7.78 25.32 12.31
N GLN A 377 8.39 24.64 11.34
CA GLN A 377 8.24 24.97 9.92
C GLN A 377 6.78 24.87 9.44
N PHE A 378 6.06 23.81 9.82
CA PHE A 378 4.71 23.57 9.32
C PHE A 378 3.63 24.40 10.04
N LEU A 379 3.85 24.80 11.30
CA LEU A 379 2.81 25.42 12.13
C LEU A 379 3.08 26.89 12.47
N VAL A 380 4.32 27.35 12.44
CA VAL A 380 4.70 28.72 12.86
C VAL A 380 5.31 29.53 11.73
N ASP A 381 6.02 28.89 10.81
CA ASP A 381 6.69 29.59 9.72
C ASP A 381 5.68 30.21 8.75
N LYS A 382 5.88 31.50 8.44
CA LYS A 382 5.07 32.25 7.47
C LYS A 382 5.29 31.77 6.04
N HIS A 383 6.23 30.86 5.82
CA HIS A 383 6.58 30.32 4.52
C HIS A 383 5.98 28.94 4.26
N CYS A 384 5.16 28.39 5.16
CA CYS A 384 4.39 27.18 4.91
C CYS A 384 2.89 27.43 5.06
N HIS A 385 2.09 26.99 4.07
CA HIS A 385 0.63 27.09 4.09
C HIS A 385 -0.04 25.73 3.93
N LEU A 386 -0.95 25.43 4.85
CA LEU A 386 -1.68 24.17 4.96
C LEU A 386 -3.21 24.40 4.97
N PRO A 387 -3.80 24.99 3.90
CA PRO A 387 -5.18 25.49 3.93
C PRO A 387 -6.27 24.43 4.14
N CYS A 388 -5.93 23.15 3.96
CA CYS A 388 -6.87 22.03 4.08
C CYS A 388 -6.57 21.13 5.29
N LEU A 389 -5.66 21.50 6.19
CA LEU A 389 -5.25 20.61 7.28
C LEU A 389 -6.42 20.39 8.26
N LEU A 390 -6.84 19.14 8.41
CA LEU A 390 -7.91 18.74 9.33
C LEU A 390 -7.36 17.94 10.51
N ASP A 391 -6.37 17.10 10.27
CA ASP A 391 -5.82 16.17 11.24
C ASP A 391 -4.31 16.36 11.41
N LEU A 392 -3.88 16.63 12.64
CA LEU A 392 -2.48 16.73 13.03
C LEU A 392 -2.14 15.67 14.07
N LYS A 393 -1.12 14.86 13.79
CA LYS A 393 -0.51 13.94 14.74
C LYS A 393 0.89 14.42 15.08
N ILE A 394 1.13 14.79 16.34
CA ILE A 394 2.40 15.37 16.79
C ILE A 394 2.71 14.90 18.22
N GLY A 395 4.00 14.80 18.55
CA GLY A 395 4.44 14.55 19.93
C GLY A 395 4.07 15.73 20.84
N TYR A 396 3.59 15.43 22.05
CA TYR A 396 3.15 16.45 23.00
C TYR A 396 4.24 17.48 23.32
N GLU A 397 5.47 17.00 23.56
CA GLU A 397 6.62 17.87 23.88
C GLU A 397 6.95 18.83 22.73
N SER A 398 6.99 18.33 21.49
CA SER A 398 7.19 19.15 20.29
C SER A 398 6.10 20.21 20.14
N LEU A 399 4.84 19.85 20.38
CA LEU A 399 3.71 20.79 20.29
C LEU A 399 3.80 21.89 21.36
N VAL A 400 4.10 21.53 22.60
CA VAL A 400 4.29 22.50 23.70
C VAL A 400 5.42 23.46 23.39
N LEU A 401 6.54 22.95 22.86
CA LEU A 401 7.70 23.76 22.50
C LEU A 401 7.37 24.78 21.40
N VAL A 402 6.75 24.33 20.30
CA VAL A 402 6.42 25.18 19.14
C VAL A 402 5.34 26.21 19.45
N THR A 403 4.36 25.84 20.27
CA THR A 403 3.27 26.74 20.69
C THR A 403 3.65 27.65 21.86
N ASN A 404 4.87 27.51 22.41
CA ASN A 404 5.28 28.15 23.66
C ASN A 404 4.22 27.97 24.78
N ASN A 405 3.93 26.72 25.14
CA ASN A 405 2.84 26.37 26.07
C ASN A 405 1.47 26.96 25.66
N PHE A 406 1.14 26.89 24.37
CA PHE A 406 -0.12 27.41 23.81
C PHE A 406 -0.33 28.93 23.98
N THR A 407 0.76 29.69 24.11
CA THR A 407 0.70 31.16 24.21
C THR A 407 1.11 31.87 22.91
N ASN A 408 1.64 31.13 21.92
CA ASN A 408 2.09 31.71 20.65
C ASN A 408 0.95 31.82 19.63
N ASP A 409 0.44 33.04 19.43
CA ASP A 409 -0.62 33.33 18.44
C ASP A 409 -0.23 33.05 16.98
N ALA A 410 1.07 32.97 16.64
CA ALA A 410 1.50 32.66 15.27
C ALA A 410 0.99 31.30 14.78
N THR A 411 0.81 30.33 15.70
CA THR A 411 0.25 29.01 15.38
C THR A 411 -1.22 29.04 14.93
N ARG A 412 -1.96 30.11 15.24
CA ARG A 412 -3.37 30.28 14.85
C ARG A 412 -3.56 30.83 13.43
N LEU A 413 -2.48 31.27 12.78
CA LEU A 413 -2.55 31.86 11.43
C LEU A 413 -2.25 30.84 10.32
N THR A 414 -1.62 29.73 10.68
CA THR A 414 -1.14 28.69 9.74
C THR A 414 -2.15 27.55 9.55
N CYS A 415 -2.96 27.30 10.58
CA CYS A 415 -4.11 26.39 10.62
C CYS A 415 -5.39 27.21 10.73
#